data_AF-A0A1Y2H029-F1
#
_entry.id   AF-A0A1Y2H029-F1
#
_cell.length_a   1.000
_cell.length_b   1.000
_cell.length_c   1.000
_cell.angle_alpha   90.00
_cell.angle_beta   90.00
_cell.angle_gamma   90.00
#
_symmetry.space_group_name_H-M   'P 1'
#
loop_
_entity.id
_entity.type
_entity.pdbx_description
1 polymer ?
#
loop_
_entity_poly.entity_id
_entity_poly.type
_entity_poly.pdbx_seq_one_letter_code
_entity_poly.pdbx_strand_id
1 'polypeptide(L)'
;MTTIGYPYTLPTTGNVSFQEFFVLNAQYQRPVSDATAFRGRLRTALKEHKHSDRHDFLNVQKALEDYIPFLFGLVAGIENTELELSNEVETTWRCTISNIALSSKQPQVKHKSIHYEAIFTLLTLGYVLMDRANEYAQSVQNKILIAIGDISSYGKGHGEGSSSVGANHGANNTIHGSGSIPGSSSATSSSEFSIGISNSSNANSGNSSSGGSSGGGGGNSASRLFKKSSSNFSAKNSNTIGEFTDYLTDDDLAAIDHQLTTAADLYCKAAGVFEYIAQDMIPKWSNNSHITSTATAIVTTTQDVAGLNVNKSLSSKKFTPESIRPVDIQTSVVSAHIRLALAEAHSCTVRKAAIKAARASAIRQLISSGSSTVASGTTPKTSYVLLAKLTIGVKEEYERAYGLLKSVKDLNEISSDFRAHVKDAKVYYEALAQTLLGMDAYEAQHYGKAIGFLSLARTSFAALSKASKSHTIAQAAAFEYRLSNEKVIAFQKINDSVTFEQIPTQAQLLAVMPSGRDLLSSKKYMPPRPNFGIAATAGEGGQGGADESVKKLAYALQGAYF
;
A
#
# COMPACT_ATOMS: atom_id res chain seq x y z
N MET A 1 12.10 10.87 6.63
CA MET A 1 11.32 10.77 5.38
C MET A 1 10.82 9.34 5.20
N THR A 2 9.71 9.04 5.86
CA THR A 2 8.99 7.77 5.73
C THR A 2 8.10 7.81 4.48
N THR A 3 8.09 6.72 3.70
CA THR A 3 7.18 6.55 2.55
C THR A 3 5.84 6.00 3.03
N ILE A 4 4.74 6.55 2.51
CA ILE A 4 3.37 6.14 2.88
C ILE A 4 2.65 5.51 1.68
N GLY A 5 2.62 4.18 1.61
CA GLY A 5 1.86 3.45 0.60
C GLY A 5 0.45 3.11 1.05
N TYR A 6 -0.51 3.06 0.12
CA TYR A 6 -1.84 2.52 0.40
C TYR A 6 -1.82 0.98 0.38
N PRO A 7 -2.20 0.29 1.47
CA PRO A 7 -2.29 -1.17 1.48
C PRO A 7 -3.58 -1.61 0.79
N TYR A 8 -3.47 -2.25 -0.37
CA TYR A 8 -4.62 -2.71 -1.12
C TYR A 8 -5.20 -3.99 -0.51
N THR A 9 -6.53 -4.09 -0.53
CA THR A 9 -7.19 -5.38 -0.36
C THR A 9 -7.37 -6.01 -1.73
N LEU A 10 -6.79 -7.19 -1.95
CA LEU A 10 -6.93 -7.89 -3.23
C LEU A 10 -8.38 -8.37 -3.44
N PRO A 11 -8.97 -8.12 -4.62
CA PRO A 11 -10.30 -8.60 -4.94
C PRO A 11 -10.32 -10.13 -5.03
N THR A 12 -11.48 -10.73 -4.74
CA THR A 12 -11.69 -12.17 -4.92
C THR A 12 -12.74 -12.43 -5.99
N THR A 13 -12.62 -13.55 -6.68
CA THR A 13 -13.46 -13.86 -7.84
C THR A 13 -14.34 -15.10 -7.64
N GLY A 14 -15.49 -15.14 -8.33
CA GLY A 14 -16.46 -16.25 -8.38
C GLY A 14 -15.93 -17.48 -9.11
N ASN A 15 -16.63 -18.63 -9.02
CA ASN A 15 -16.32 -19.78 -9.88
C ASN A 15 -16.94 -19.54 -11.26
N VAL A 16 -16.20 -19.83 -12.33
CA VAL A 16 -16.67 -19.66 -13.71
C VAL A 16 -16.05 -20.78 -14.54
N SER A 17 -16.87 -21.45 -15.35
CA SER A 17 -16.43 -22.41 -16.37
C SER A 17 -16.66 -21.80 -17.74
N PHE A 18 -15.59 -21.43 -18.46
CA PHE A 18 -15.77 -20.75 -19.75
C PHE A 18 -16.42 -21.64 -20.81
N GLN A 19 -16.28 -22.96 -20.67
CA GLN A 19 -16.85 -23.93 -21.60
C GLN A 19 -18.39 -23.85 -21.69
N GLU A 20 -19.06 -23.32 -20.66
CA GLU A 20 -20.52 -23.18 -20.62
C GLU A 20 -21.05 -22.00 -21.45
N PHE A 21 -20.17 -21.06 -21.84
CA PHE A 21 -20.57 -19.83 -22.52
C PHE A 21 -20.31 -19.83 -24.03
N PHE A 22 -19.56 -20.81 -24.55
CA PHE A 22 -19.14 -20.84 -25.96
C PHE A 22 -19.63 -22.09 -26.67
N VAL A 23 -19.99 -21.94 -27.94
CA VAL A 23 -20.16 -23.08 -28.86
C VAL A 23 -18.78 -23.44 -29.38
N LEU A 24 -18.23 -24.55 -28.89
CA LEU A 24 -16.81 -24.88 -29.08
C LEU A 24 -16.57 -25.85 -30.23
N ASN A 25 -15.86 -25.38 -31.25
CA ASN A 25 -15.22 -26.23 -32.26
C ASN A 25 -13.99 -26.94 -31.67
N ALA A 26 -13.57 -28.07 -32.26
CA ALA A 26 -12.47 -28.90 -31.76
C ALA A 26 -11.15 -28.11 -31.53
N GLN A 27 -10.88 -27.09 -32.35
CA GLN A 27 -9.70 -26.23 -32.23
C GLN A 27 -9.68 -25.34 -30.97
N TYR A 28 -10.86 -24.95 -30.45
CA TYR A 28 -10.99 -24.02 -29.32
C TYR A 28 -11.35 -24.73 -28.00
N GLN A 29 -11.69 -26.02 -28.02
CA GLN A 29 -12.02 -26.78 -26.80
C GLN A 29 -10.91 -26.76 -25.76
N ARG A 30 -9.68 -27.08 -26.16
CA ARG A 30 -8.54 -27.12 -25.24
C ARG A 30 -8.16 -25.73 -24.70
N PRO A 31 -7.97 -24.69 -25.53
CA PRO A 31 -7.62 -23.36 -25.01
C PRO A 31 -8.66 -22.76 -24.06
N VAL A 32 -9.96 -22.98 -24.30
CA VAL A 32 -11.03 -22.50 -23.41
C VAL A 32 -11.07 -23.30 -22.10
N SER A 33 -10.77 -24.60 -22.14
CA SER A 33 -10.57 -25.43 -20.95
C SER A 33 -9.37 -24.95 -20.12
N ASP A 34 -8.25 -24.67 -20.78
CA ASP A 34 -7.05 -24.15 -20.11
C ASP A 34 -7.35 -22.81 -19.46
N ALA A 35 -8.02 -21.87 -20.15
CA ALA A 35 -8.44 -20.59 -19.58
C ALA A 35 -9.25 -20.76 -18.29
N THR A 36 -10.15 -21.75 -18.24
CA THR A 36 -10.92 -22.11 -17.04
C THR A 36 -10.01 -22.61 -15.93
N ALA A 37 -9.03 -23.47 -16.24
CA ALA A 37 -8.07 -24.00 -15.27
C ALA A 37 -7.14 -22.92 -14.70
N PHE A 38 -6.62 -22.01 -15.53
CA PHE A 38 -5.79 -20.87 -15.11
C PHE A 38 -6.59 -19.89 -14.24
N ARG A 39 -7.85 -19.60 -14.61
CA ARG A 39 -8.75 -18.79 -13.77
C ARG A 39 -9.02 -19.46 -12.42
N GLY A 40 -9.19 -20.78 -12.40
CA GLY A 40 -9.32 -21.59 -11.19
C GLY A 40 -8.11 -21.46 -10.26
N ARG A 41 -6.89 -21.55 -10.82
CA ARG A 41 -5.64 -21.31 -10.08
C ARG A 41 -5.55 -19.91 -9.49
N LEU A 42 -5.89 -18.88 -10.28
CA LEU A 42 -5.93 -17.50 -9.80
C LEU A 42 -6.90 -17.35 -8.61
N ARG A 43 -8.10 -17.94 -8.70
CA ARG A 43 -9.06 -17.93 -7.60
C ARG A 43 -8.52 -18.61 -6.34
N THR A 44 -7.81 -19.73 -6.48
CA THR A 44 -7.17 -20.42 -5.34
C THR A 44 -6.09 -19.55 -4.71
N ALA A 45 -5.19 -18.97 -5.51
CA ALA A 45 -4.13 -18.09 -5.02
C ALA A 45 -4.69 -16.85 -4.28
N LEU A 46 -5.75 -16.22 -4.81
CA LEU A 46 -6.42 -15.09 -4.17
C LEU A 46 -7.11 -15.49 -2.86
N LYS A 47 -7.68 -16.69 -2.78
CA LYS A 47 -8.28 -17.21 -1.54
C LYS A 47 -7.21 -17.52 -0.51
N GLU A 48 -6.12 -18.17 -0.90
CA GLU A 48 -4.99 -18.45 0.00
C GLU A 48 -4.40 -17.16 0.54
N HIS A 49 -4.13 -16.18 -0.32
CA HIS A 49 -3.64 -14.86 0.10
C HIS A 49 -4.58 -14.19 1.11
N LYS A 50 -5.91 -14.31 0.94
CA LYS A 50 -6.88 -13.71 1.87
C LYS A 50 -6.88 -14.36 3.26
N HIS A 51 -6.64 -15.66 3.35
CA HIS A 51 -6.70 -16.40 4.63
C HIS A 51 -5.32 -16.61 5.27
N SER A 52 -4.26 -16.35 4.52
CA SER A 52 -2.88 -16.47 4.98
C SER A 52 -2.43 -15.19 5.67
N ASP A 53 -1.76 -15.34 6.82
CA ASP A 53 -1.05 -14.24 7.48
C ASP A 53 0.24 -13.87 6.73
N ARG A 54 0.73 -14.75 5.85
CA ARG A 54 1.85 -14.48 4.92
C ARG A 54 1.33 -13.97 3.59
N HIS A 55 1.76 -12.77 3.21
CA HIS A 55 1.43 -12.16 1.94
C HIS A 55 2.34 -12.68 0.82
N ASP A 56 1.99 -13.81 0.20
CA ASP A 56 2.70 -14.30 -0.99
C ASP A 56 2.18 -13.62 -2.27
N PHE A 57 2.56 -12.35 -2.44
CA PHE A 57 2.20 -11.57 -3.62
C PHE A 57 2.84 -12.12 -4.91
N LEU A 58 3.96 -12.85 -4.82
CA LEU A 58 4.63 -13.44 -5.96
C LEU A 58 3.81 -14.57 -6.58
N ASN A 59 3.23 -15.44 -5.74
CA ASN A 59 2.34 -16.49 -6.21
C ASN A 59 1.09 -15.92 -6.91
N VAL A 60 0.48 -14.89 -6.33
CA VAL A 60 -0.68 -14.23 -6.93
C VAL A 60 -0.32 -13.55 -8.26
N GLN A 61 0.81 -12.83 -8.31
CA GLN A 61 1.28 -12.21 -9.54
C GLN A 61 1.51 -13.25 -10.64
N LYS A 62 2.20 -14.36 -10.33
CA LYS A 62 2.42 -15.43 -11.29
C LYS A 62 1.11 -15.99 -11.82
N ALA A 63 0.14 -16.25 -10.94
CA ALA A 63 -1.17 -16.75 -11.34
C ALA A 63 -1.94 -15.77 -12.25
N LEU A 64 -1.77 -14.45 -12.05
CA LEU A 64 -2.32 -13.42 -12.93
C LEU A 64 -1.62 -13.41 -14.29
N GLU A 65 -0.29 -13.35 -14.31
CA GLU A 65 0.52 -13.33 -15.54
C GLU A 65 0.31 -14.58 -16.39
N ASP A 66 0.14 -15.73 -15.76
CA ASP A 66 -0.18 -17.00 -16.42
C ASP A 66 -1.60 -17.01 -17.03
N TYR A 67 -2.55 -16.30 -16.44
CA TYR A 67 -3.96 -16.27 -16.90
C TYR A 67 -4.21 -15.24 -18.01
N ILE A 68 -3.55 -14.07 -17.94
CA ILE A 68 -3.79 -12.94 -18.85
C ILE A 68 -3.70 -13.32 -20.35
N PRO A 69 -2.72 -14.12 -20.83
CA PRO A 69 -2.65 -14.53 -22.23
C PRO A 69 -3.88 -15.31 -22.72
N PHE A 70 -4.45 -16.16 -21.87
CA PHE A 70 -5.67 -16.91 -22.17
C PHE A 70 -6.90 -16.01 -22.18
N LEU A 71 -6.96 -15.06 -21.23
CA LEU A 71 -8.03 -14.09 -21.15
C LEU A 71 -8.07 -13.16 -22.37
N PHE A 72 -6.91 -12.68 -22.83
CA PHE A 72 -6.85 -11.90 -24.07
C PHE A 72 -7.17 -12.74 -25.31
N GLY A 73 -6.87 -14.04 -25.31
CA GLY A 73 -7.37 -14.98 -26.34
C GLY A 73 -8.89 -15.06 -26.39
N LEU A 74 -9.55 -15.13 -25.23
CA LEU A 74 -11.02 -15.08 -25.15
C LEU A 74 -11.58 -13.74 -25.63
N VAL A 75 -11.00 -12.62 -25.20
CA VAL A 75 -11.42 -11.27 -25.62
C VAL A 75 -11.28 -11.12 -27.14
N ALA A 76 -10.10 -11.42 -27.69
CA ALA A 76 -9.85 -11.31 -29.13
C ALA A 76 -10.72 -12.27 -29.94
N GLY A 77 -10.94 -13.49 -29.44
CA GLY A 77 -11.82 -14.47 -30.09
C GLY A 77 -13.27 -13.99 -30.18
N ILE A 78 -13.77 -13.28 -29.16
CA ILE A 78 -15.11 -12.65 -29.20
C ILE A 78 -15.10 -11.43 -30.14
N GLU A 79 -14.10 -10.55 -30.06
CA GLU A 79 -14.01 -9.33 -30.88
C GLU A 79 -13.88 -9.64 -32.37
N ASN A 80 -13.12 -10.68 -32.73
CA ASN A 80 -12.91 -11.12 -34.11
C ASN A 80 -14.00 -12.09 -34.60
N THR A 81 -15.04 -12.36 -33.81
CA THR A 81 -16.11 -13.33 -34.12
C THR A 81 -15.62 -14.77 -34.39
N GLU A 82 -14.46 -15.14 -33.83
CA GLU A 82 -13.92 -16.50 -33.88
C GLU A 82 -14.61 -17.44 -32.89
N LEU A 83 -15.11 -16.90 -31.79
CA LEU A 83 -15.81 -17.63 -30.74
C LEU A 83 -17.29 -17.22 -30.72
N GLU A 84 -18.16 -18.19 -31.01
CA GLU A 84 -19.60 -18.00 -30.91
C GLU A 84 -20.07 -18.16 -29.46
N LEU A 85 -20.82 -17.18 -28.97
CA LEU A 85 -21.38 -17.18 -27.62
C LEU A 85 -22.68 -18.00 -27.60
N SER A 86 -22.72 -19.04 -26.76
CA SER A 86 -23.94 -19.76 -26.42
C SER A 86 -24.77 -18.97 -25.39
N ASN A 87 -24.09 -18.35 -24.43
CA ASN A 87 -24.68 -17.51 -23.38
C ASN A 87 -23.82 -16.27 -23.14
N GLU A 88 -24.40 -15.20 -22.61
CA GLU A 88 -23.64 -14.03 -22.17
C GLU A 88 -22.65 -14.43 -21.05
N VAL A 89 -21.35 -14.13 -21.22
CA VAL A 89 -20.32 -14.44 -20.22
C VAL A 89 -20.56 -13.64 -18.94
N GLU A 90 -21.03 -14.30 -17.89
CA GLU A 90 -21.21 -13.71 -16.55
C GLU A 90 -20.01 -14.05 -15.66
N THR A 91 -19.29 -13.03 -15.19
CA THR A 91 -18.25 -13.21 -14.17
C THR A 91 -18.54 -12.37 -12.93
N THR A 92 -17.96 -12.77 -11.81
CA THR A 92 -18.21 -12.11 -10.52
C THR A 92 -16.92 -11.77 -9.81
N TRP A 93 -16.78 -10.51 -9.42
CA TRP A 93 -15.63 -9.98 -8.67
C TRP A 93 -16.10 -9.24 -7.43
N ARG A 94 -15.31 -9.28 -6.36
CA ARG A 94 -15.50 -8.38 -5.22
C ARG A 94 -14.85 -7.04 -5.51
N CYS A 95 -15.61 -5.98 -5.30
CA CYS A 95 -15.10 -4.61 -5.34
C CYS A 95 -14.45 -4.28 -3.98
N THR A 96 -13.24 -3.74 -3.99
CA THR A 96 -12.44 -3.50 -2.77
C THR A 96 -12.25 -2.03 -2.46
N ILE A 97 -12.45 -1.15 -3.45
CA ILE A 97 -12.46 0.30 -3.27
C ILE A 97 -13.89 0.84 -3.11
N SER A 98 -14.92 0.05 -3.44
CA SER A 98 -16.33 0.36 -3.14
C SER A 98 -16.64 0.37 -1.64
N ASN A 99 -17.43 1.35 -1.18
CA ASN A 99 -17.84 1.54 0.21
C ASN A 99 -18.92 0.53 0.63
N ILE A 100 -18.74 -0.02 1.83
CA ILE A 100 -19.51 -1.09 2.44
C ILE A 100 -20.52 -0.45 3.42
N ALA A 101 -21.35 0.48 2.96
CA ALA A 101 -22.25 1.18 3.88
C ALA A 101 -23.51 0.37 4.25
N LEU A 102 -23.87 -0.69 3.51
CA LEU A 102 -25.20 -1.33 3.65
C LEU A 102 -25.23 -2.88 3.65
N SER A 103 -24.09 -3.59 3.66
CA SER A 103 -24.12 -5.06 3.78
C SER A 103 -22.85 -5.59 4.45
N SER A 104 -22.99 -6.49 5.44
CA SER A 104 -21.86 -7.04 6.22
C SER A 104 -20.91 -7.94 5.40
N LYS A 105 -21.07 -8.01 4.08
CA LYS A 105 -20.22 -8.74 3.13
C LYS A 105 -19.88 -7.80 1.98
N GLN A 106 -18.59 -7.66 1.64
CA GLN A 106 -18.13 -6.93 0.44
C GLN A 106 -18.98 -7.32 -0.78
N PRO A 107 -19.52 -6.37 -1.56
CA PRO A 107 -20.43 -6.68 -2.65
C PRO A 107 -19.68 -7.48 -3.73
N GLN A 108 -20.18 -8.68 -4.00
CA GLN A 108 -19.81 -9.42 -5.20
C GLN A 108 -20.65 -8.82 -6.34
N VAL A 109 -20.00 -8.11 -7.26
CA VAL A 109 -20.68 -7.58 -8.43
C VAL A 109 -20.57 -8.59 -9.56
N LYS A 110 -21.73 -9.03 -10.03
CA LYS A 110 -21.88 -9.84 -11.24
C LYS A 110 -21.99 -8.91 -12.43
N HIS A 111 -21.22 -9.17 -13.48
CA HIS A 111 -21.37 -8.45 -14.73
C HIS A 111 -21.26 -9.40 -15.91
N LYS A 112 -22.08 -9.14 -16.92
CA LYS A 112 -22.15 -9.90 -18.16
C LYS A 112 -21.21 -9.31 -19.22
N SER A 113 -19.90 -9.51 -19.05
CA SER A 113 -18.92 -9.10 -20.07
C SER A 113 -17.56 -9.74 -19.83
N ILE A 114 -16.92 -10.22 -20.90
CA ILE A 114 -15.52 -10.66 -20.84
C ILE A 114 -14.55 -9.49 -20.56
N HIS A 115 -14.89 -8.27 -21.00
CA HIS A 115 -14.06 -7.10 -20.72
C HIS A 115 -14.05 -6.75 -19.24
N TYR A 116 -15.17 -7.01 -18.53
CA TYR A 116 -15.22 -6.85 -17.08
C TYR A 116 -14.24 -7.79 -16.38
N GLU A 117 -14.17 -9.05 -16.80
CA GLU A 117 -13.18 -10.02 -16.31
C GLU A 117 -11.74 -9.54 -16.58
N ALA A 118 -11.47 -9.03 -17.77
CA ALA A 118 -10.15 -8.52 -18.16
C ALA A 118 -9.74 -7.27 -17.38
N ILE A 119 -10.65 -6.31 -17.22
CA ILE A 119 -10.42 -5.09 -16.44
C ILE A 119 -10.12 -5.46 -14.98
N PHE A 120 -10.92 -6.31 -14.35
CA PHE A 120 -10.70 -6.70 -12.95
C PHE A 120 -9.43 -7.54 -12.75
N THR A 121 -9.08 -8.40 -13.70
CA THR A 121 -7.83 -9.16 -13.66
C THR A 121 -6.62 -8.22 -13.70
N LEU A 122 -6.63 -7.24 -14.61
CA LEU A 122 -5.57 -6.23 -14.70
C LEU A 122 -5.56 -5.28 -13.50
N LEU A 123 -6.73 -4.91 -12.97
CA LEU A 123 -6.83 -4.10 -11.74
C LEU A 123 -6.19 -4.82 -10.56
N THR A 124 -6.45 -6.13 -10.45
CA THR A 124 -5.83 -7.01 -9.44
C THR A 124 -4.31 -7.07 -9.62
N LEU A 125 -3.82 -7.17 -10.85
CA LEU A 125 -2.38 -7.12 -11.14
C LEU A 125 -1.78 -5.78 -10.69
N GLY A 126 -2.44 -4.67 -10.98
CA GLY A 126 -2.02 -3.35 -10.51
C GLY A 126 -1.92 -3.30 -8.98
N TYR A 127 -2.94 -3.78 -8.25
CA TYR A 127 -2.93 -3.81 -6.78
C TYR A 127 -1.80 -4.68 -6.21
N VAL A 128 -1.59 -5.87 -6.78
CA VAL A 128 -0.48 -6.75 -6.37
C VAL A 128 0.87 -6.06 -6.57
N LEU A 129 1.08 -5.36 -7.69
CA LEU A 129 2.32 -4.61 -7.93
C LEU A 129 2.52 -3.46 -6.92
N MET A 130 1.44 -2.74 -6.57
CA MET A 130 1.46 -1.69 -5.54
C MET A 130 1.85 -2.26 -4.17
N ASP A 131 1.22 -3.35 -3.73
CA ASP A 131 1.51 -3.95 -2.42
C ASP A 131 2.91 -4.58 -2.35
N ARG A 132 3.39 -5.20 -3.44
CA ARG A 132 4.79 -5.66 -3.51
C ARG A 132 5.77 -4.50 -3.34
N ALA A 133 5.49 -3.36 -3.95
CA ALA A 133 6.32 -2.17 -3.78
C ALA A 133 6.26 -1.63 -2.34
N ASN A 134 5.07 -1.69 -1.71
CA ASN A 134 4.90 -1.35 -0.29
C ASN A 134 5.77 -2.23 0.63
N GLU A 135 5.86 -3.54 0.38
CA GLU A 135 6.73 -4.45 1.16
C GLU A 135 8.21 -4.05 1.10
N TYR A 136 8.71 -3.69 -0.08
CA TYR A 136 10.09 -3.20 -0.23
C TYR A 136 10.31 -1.89 0.52
N ALA A 137 9.37 -0.94 0.40
CA ALA A 137 9.44 0.35 1.08
C ALA A 137 9.38 0.20 2.62
N GLN A 138 8.56 -0.72 3.12
CA GLN A 138 8.44 -1.02 4.54
C GLN A 138 9.64 -1.80 5.08
N SER A 139 10.22 -2.71 4.30
CA SER A 139 11.49 -3.38 4.63
C SER A 139 12.61 -2.37 4.87
N VAL A 140 12.73 -1.36 3.99
CA VAL A 140 13.70 -0.27 4.14
C VAL A 140 13.42 0.56 5.41
N GLN A 141 12.16 0.85 5.71
CA GLN A 141 11.78 1.56 6.94
C GLN A 141 12.19 0.78 8.19
N ASN A 142 11.89 -0.52 8.24
CA ASN A 142 12.21 -1.37 9.38
C ASN A 142 13.73 -1.47 9.61
N LYS A 143 14.52 -1.62 8.54
CA LYS A 143 15.99 -1.63 8.62
C LYS A 143 16.53 -0.34 9.23
N ILE A 144 16.05 0.81 8.76
CA ILE A 144 16.49 2.12 9.27
C ILE A 144 16.09 2.29 10.75
N LEU A 145 14.89 1.84 11.13
CA LEU A 145 14.43 1.94 12.52
C LEU A 145 15.24 1.06 13.48
N ILE A 146 15.59 -0.16 13.05
CA ILE A 146 16.48 -1.05 13.80
C ILE A 146 17.85 -0.39 13.98
N ALA A 147 18.39 0.21 12.92
CA ALA A 147 19.69 0.89 12.96
C ALA A 147 19.73 2.07 13.95
N ILE A 148 18.64 2.83 14.09
CA ILE A 148 18.55 3.95 15.05
C ILE A 148 18.12 3.52 16.48
N GLY A 149 17.89 2.23 16.71
CA GLY A 149 17.45 1.70 18.02
C GLY A 149 16.01 2.04 18.41
N ASP A 150 15.18 2.53 17.50
CA ASP A 150 13.75 2.85 17.75
C ASP A 150 12.85 1.64 17.45
N ILE A 151 13.09 0.54 18.17
CA ILE A 151 12.34 -0.72 18.02
C ILE A 151 10.91 -0.61 18.59
N SER A 152 10.63 0.43 19.37
CA SER A 152 9.38 0.52 20.18
C SER A 152 8.11 0.85 19.40
N SER A 153 8.20 1.29 18.14
CA SER A 153 7.06 1.93 17.44
C SER A 153 6.64 1.32 16.11
N TYR A 154 7.37 0.32 15.59
CA TYR A 154 7.07 -0.31 14.28
C TYR A 154 6.78 -1.81 14.30
N GLY A 155 6.91 -2.46 15.46
CA GLY A 155 6.70 -3.91 15.62
C GLY A 155 5.26 -4.40 15.77
N LYS A 156 4.24 -3.54 15.65
CA LYS A 156 2.83 -3.98 15.64
C LYS A 156 2.17 -3.69 14.29
N GLY A 157 2.50 -4.52 13.30
CA GLY A 157 1.62 -4.77 12.16
C GLY A 157 0.70 -5.95 12.49
N HIS A 158 -0.60 -5.77 12.26
CA HIS A 158 -1.66 -6.78 12.14
C HIS A 158 -1.78 -7.88 13.21
N GLY A 159 -2.88 -7.83 13.98
CA GLY A 159 -3.40 -9.01 14.69
C GLY A 159 -3.61 -8.87 16.19
N GLU A 160 -4.27 -7.81 16.66
CA GLU A 160 -5.02 -7.90 17.92
C GLU A 160 -6.46 -7.49 17.64
N GLY A 161 -7.21 -8.46 17.10
CA GLY A 161 -8.66 -8.45 17.20
C GLY A 161 -9.01 -8.42 18.69
N SER A 162 -9.86 -7.46 19.04
CA SER A 162 -10.56 -7.33 20.29
C SER A 162 -11.07 -8.69 20.81
N SER A 163 -10.37 -9.31 21.74
CA SER A 163 -10.96 -10.29 22.64
C SER A 163 -11.62 -9.52 23.78
N SER A 164 -12.92 -9.32 23.67
CA SER A 164 -13.78 -8.90 24.77
C SER A 164 -13.70 -9.95 25.88
N VAL A 165 -12.81 -9.75 26.86
CA VAL A 165 -12.88 -10.45 28.14
C VAL A 165 -13.99 -9.78 28.94
N GLY A 166 -15.20 -10.32 28.81
CA GLY A 166 -16.32 -9.98 29.66
C GLY A 166 -16.01 -10.36 31.11
N ALA A 167 -16.04 -9.37 31.98
CA ALA A 167 -16.03 -9.56 33.42
C ALA A 167 -17.33 -10.28 33.83
N ASN A 168 -17.22 -11.50 34.32
CA ASN A 168 -18.32 -12.26 34.89
C ASN A 168 -18.44 -11.93 36.38
N HIS A 169 -19.54 -11.29 36.79
CA HIS A 169 -20.01 -11.30 38.18
C HIS A 169 -20.80 -12.59 38.41
N GLY A 170 -20.55 -13.26 39.53
CA GLY A 170 -21.23 -14.50 39.90
C GLY A 170 -22.66 -14.28 40.39
N ALA A 171 -23.51 -15.30 40.20
CA ALA A 171 -24.09 -16.09 41.31
C ALA A 171 -25.23 -16.99 40.82
N ASN A 172 -25.13 -18.26 41.25
CA ASN A 172 -26.17 -19.21 41.64
C ASN A 172 -27.07 -19.97 40.64
N ASN A 173 -27.16 -21.25 41.02
CA ASN A 173 -28.26 -22.22 40.97
C ASN A 173 -28.29 -23.34 39.90
N THR A 174 -27.90 -24.54 40.37
CA THR A 174 -28.83 -25.67 40.62
C THR A 174 -29.10 -26.69 39.48
N ILE A 175 -28.46 -27.86 39.65
CA ILE A 175 -29.00 -29.25 39.66
C ILE A 175 -29.19 -30.08 38.36
N HIS A 176 -28.84 -31.37 38.52
CA HIS A 176 -29.09 -32.61 37.74
C HIS A 176 -28.34 -32.79 36.41
N GLY A 177 -27.73 -33.93 36.06
CA GLY A 177 -27.60 -35.24 36.71
C GLY A 177 -27.05 -36.27 35.70
N SER A 178 -26.22 -37.20 36.20
CA SER A 178 -26.06 -38.63 35.79
C SER A 178 -25.69 -39.04 34.35
N GLY A 179 -24.67 -39.91 34.22
CA GLY A 179 -24.62 -40.91 33.13
C GLY A 179 -23.24 -41.47 32.67
N SER A 180 -22.62 -42.32 33.49
CA SER A 180 -21.87 -43.58 33.19
C SER A 180 -20.98 -43.81 31.92
N ILE A 181 -19.70 -44.07 32.23
CA ILE A 181 -18.59 -44.97 31.74
C ILE A 181 -19.05 -46.36 31.13
N PRO A 182 -18.25 -47.25 30.44
CA PRO A 182 -16.76 -47.42 30.29
C PRO A 182 -16.14 -47.85 28.92
N GLY A 183 -14.79 -47.88 28.89
CA GLY A 183 -13.96 -48.94 28.26
C GLY A 183 -13.31 -48.55 26.92
N SER A 184 -12.05 -48.86 26.59
CA SER A 184 -11.03 -49.75 27.15
C SER A 184 -9.69 -49.58 26.38
N SER A 185 -8.55 -49.61 27.10
CA SER A 185 -7.23 -50.26 26.78
C SER A 185 -6.61 -50.12 25.36
N SER A 186 -5.45 -49.46 25.18
CA SER A 186 -4.05 -49.97 25.31
C SER A 186 -3.66 -50.98 24.19
N ALA A 187 -2.47 -51.06 23.58
CA ALA A 187 -1.10 -50.63 23.88
C ALA A 187 -0.19 -50.89 22.63
N THR A 188 1.11 -50.56 22.77
CA THR A 188 2.34 -50.94 22.03
C THR A 188 3.03 -49.72 21.38
N SER A 189 4.06 -49.10 22.01
CA SER A 189 5.47 -49.51 22.22
C SER A 189 6.24 -49.63 20.88
N SER A 190 7.41 -49.03 20.64
CA SER A 190 8.51 -48.65 21.54
C SER A 190 9.58 -47.82 20.81
N SER A 191 10.31 -47.00 21.59
CA SER A 191 11.77 -46.70 21.56
C SER A 191 12.40 -46.10 20.28
N GLU A 192 13.31 -45.11 20.31
CA GLU A 192 14.26 -44.72 21.35
C GLU A 192 15.04 -43.44 20.99
N PHE A 193 15.68 -42.88 22.02
CA PHE A 193 16.83 -41.97 22.08
C PHE A 193 16.67 -40.45 22.27
N SER A 194 16.99 -40.07 23.51
CA SER A 194 17.06 -38.75 24.16
C SER A 194 18.47 -38.15 24.10
N ILE A 195 18.58 -36.85 24.45
CA ILE A 195 19.53 -36.15 25.36
C ILE A 195 19.00 -34.69 25.36
N GLY A 196 18.62 -34.00 26.44
CA GLY A 196 19.10 -33.96 27.81
C GLY A 196 19.66 -32.55 28.06
N ILE A 197 19.15 -31.82 29.06
CA ILE A 197 19.90 -30.93 29.98
C ILE A 197 18.92 -30.27 30.97
N SER A 198 19.00 -30.81 32.18
CA SER A 198 18.83 -30.31 33.56
C SER A 198 18.39 -28.87 33.86
N ASN A 199 17.55 -28.83 34.90
CA ASN A 199 17.10 -27.70 35.69
C ASN A 199 17.64 -27.85 37.14
N SER A 200 18.08 -26.76 37.77
CA SER A 200 18.29 -26.59 39.23
C SER A 200 18.81 -25.17 39.47
N SER A 201 18.50 -24.38 40.50
CA SER A 201 17.59 -24.47 41.64
C SER A 201 17.81 -23.19 42.49
N ASN A 202 16.77 -22.73 43.18
CA ASN A 202 16.74 -22.04 44.48
C ASN A 202 17.61 -20.79 44.77
N ALA A 203 16.96 -19.73 45.26
CA ALA A 203 17.10 -19.29 46.66
C ALA A 203 16.04 -18.24 47.05
N ASN A 204 15.59 -18.36 48.29
CA ASN A 204 14.51 -17.66 48.98
C ASN A 204 15.10 -16.54 49.86
N SER A 205 14.41 -15.41 50.06
CA SER A 205 14.40 -14.68 51.35
C SER A 205 13.43 -13.50 51.38
N GLY A 206 12.74 -13.34 52.52
CA GLY A 206 12.72 -12.05 53.23
C GLY A 206 11.42 -11.23 53.19
N ASN A 207 10.50 -11.55 54.08
CA ASN A 207 9.31 -10.77 54.45
C ASN A 207 9.66 -9.57 55.36
N SER A 208 8.99 -8.42 55.22
CA SER A 208 8.69 -7.49 56.34
C SER A 208 7.71 -6.39 55.95
N SER A 209 7.04 -5.88 56.96
CA SER A 209 5.67 -5.34 56.98
C SER A 209 5.57 -3.84 57.30
N SER A 210 4.36 -3.31 57.07
CA SER A 210 3.62 -2.31 57.89
C SER A 210 3.63 -0.82 57.51
N GLY A 211 2.44 -0.21 57.67
CA GLY A 211 2.27 1.20 58.05
C GLY A 211 1.52 2.09 57.05
N GLY A 212 0.22 2.33 57.28
CA GLY A 212 -0.61 3.22 56.46
C GLY A 212 -0.73 4.67 56.98
N SER A 213 -1.30 5.55 56.16
CA SER A 213 -2.33 6.54 56.55
C SER A 213 -2.74 7.43 55.36
N SER A 214 -3.96 7.95 55.50
CA SER A 214 -4.86 8.60 54.55
C SER A 214 -4.58 10.09 54.29
N GLY A 215 -5.12 10.61 53.17
CA GLY A 215 -5.27 12.05 52.91
C GLY A 215 -5.70 12.32 51.47
N GLY A 216 -6.95 12.75 51.27
CA GLY A 216 -7.59 12.93 49.96
C GLY A 216 -7.22 14.22 49.20
N GLY A 217 -7.57 14.24 47.91
CA GLY A 217 -7.51 15.42 47.05
C GLY A 217 -7.79 15.04 45.59
N GLY A 218 -8.94 15.44 45.05
CA GLY A 218 -9.35 15.15 43.68
C GLY A 218 -8.51 15.89 42.62
N GLY A 219 -8.28 15.22 41.49
CA GLY A 219 -7.63 15.81 40.32
C GLY A 219 -7.34 14.80 39.21
N ASN A 220 -8.09 14.90 38.10
CA ASN A 220 -7.80 14.47 36.73
C ASN A 220 -6.78 13.34 36.50
N SER A 221 -7.28 12.12 36.28
CA SER A 221 -6.49 10.96 35.85
C SER A 221 -6.27 10.93 34.34
N ALA A 222 -5.21 11.58 33.86
CA ALA A 222 -4.66 11.36 32.52
C ALA A 222 -3.13 11.53 32.52
N SER A 223 -2.41 10.81 33.38
CA SER A 223 -0.95 10.84 33.38
C SER A 223 -0.32 9.77 34.29
N ARG A 224 -0.48 8.47 33.98
CA ARG A 224 0.40 7.40 34.52
C ARG A 224 0.49 6.20 33.58
N LEU A 225 1.30 6.32 32.54
CA LEU A 225 1.96 5.23 31.84
C LEU A 225 3.19 5.86 31.20
N PHE A 226 4.37 5.45 31.67
CA PHE A 226 5.73 5.66 31.14
C PHE A 226 6.68 5.84 32.34
N LYS A 227 6.97 4.71 32.99
CA LYS A 227 8.05 4.61 33.97
C LYS A 227 9.36 4.50 33.19
N LYS A 228 10.26 5.47 33.40
CA LYS A 228 11.65 5.49 32.94
C LYS A 228 12.28 4.10 33.01
N SER A 229 12.69 3.55 31.88
CA SER A 229 13.85 2.68 31.82
C SER A 229 15.00 3.53 31.29
N SER A 230 15.78 4.06 32.22
CA SER A 230 17.05 4.71 31.93
C SER A 230 18.08 3.62 31.71
N SER A 231 18.44 3.33 30.46
CA SER A 231 19.71 2.70 30.13
C SER A 231 20.59 3.74 29.41
N ASN A 232 21.82 3.84 29.89
CA ASN A 232 22.82 4.85 29.53
C ASN A 232 23.34 4.68 28.10
N PHE A 233 22.54 5.00 27.09
CA PHE A 233 23.05 5.44 25.79
C PHE A 233 22.79 6.93 25.68
N SER A 234 23.86 7.72 25.76
CA SER A 234 23.84 9.15 25.52
C SER A 234 23.28 9.38 24.11
N ALA A 235 22.03 9.83 24.03
CA ALA A 235 21.45 10.38 22.82
C ALA A 235 22.26 11.63 22.44
N LYS A 236 23.26 11.45 21.57
CA LYS A 236 23.97 12.56 20.94
C LYS A 236 22.95 13.37 20.13
N ASN A 237 23.07 14.69 20.17
CA ASN A 237 22.13 15.65 19.61
C ASN A 237 21.92 15.46 18.09
N SER A 238 20.80 14.83 17.71
CA SER A 238 20.43 14.50 16.33
C SER A 238 19.90 15.69 15.51
N ASN A 239 20.80 16.60 15.14
CA ASN A 239 20.43 17.77 14.32
C ASN A 239 20.60 17.55 12.80
N THR A 240 21.22 16.46 12.37
CA THR A 240 21.51 16.20 10.95
C THR A 240 21.01 14.83 10.51
N ILE A 241 20.44 14.77 9.30
CA ILE A 241 19.84 13.58 8.68
C ILE A 241 20.86 12.43 8.50
N GLY A 242 22.17 12.66 8.71
CA GLY A 242 23.26 11.69 8.49
C GLY A 242 23.58 10.71 9.62
N GLU A 243 23.17 10.94 10.87
CA GLU A 243 23.64 10.07 11.98
C GLU A 243 23.15 8.62 11.88
N PHE A 244 22.01 8.36 11.22
CA PHE A 244 21.55 6.98 11.07
C PHE A 244 22.36 6.17 10.05
N THR A 245 22.96 6.84 9.06
CA THR A 245 23.74 6.15 8.03
C THR A 245 25.05 5.61 8.58
N ASP A 246 25.54 6.15 9.70
CA ASP A 246 26.73 5.66 10.39
C ASP A 246 26.50 4.29 11.06
N TYR A 247 25.23 3.92 11.28
CA TYR A 247 24.83 2.60 11.80
C TYR A 247 24.52 1.58 10.71
N LEU A 248 24.66 1.95 9.43
CA LEU A 248 24.39 1.07 8.29
C LEU A 248 25.69 0.71 7.57
N THR A 249 25.85 -0.56 7.21
CA THR A 249 26.98 -0.98 6.39
C THR A 249 26.82 -0.53 4.94
N ASP A 250 27.92 -0.57 4.18
CA ASP A 250 27.90 -0.30 2.75
C ASP A 250 26.96 -1.25 1.99
N ASP A 251 26.94 -2.52 2.40
CA ASP A 251 26.05 -3.56 1.88
C ASP A 251 24.58 -3.27 2.22
N ASP A 252 24.28 -2.81 3.44
CA ASP A 252 22.93 -2.41 3.84
C ASP A 252 22.43 -1.25 2.97
N LEU A 253 23.29 -0.27 2.70
CA LEU A 253 22.97 0.90 1.90
C LEU A 253 22.77 0.54 0.42
N ALA A 254 23.58 -0.38 -0.12
CA ALA A 254 23.38 -0.94 -1.45
C ALA A 254 22.06 -1.72 -1.55
N ALA A 255 21.75 -2.54 -0.55
CA ALA A 255 20.49 -3.27 -0.47
C ALA A 255 19.29 -2.32 -0.38
N ILE A 256 19.37 -1.25 0.42
CA ILE A 256 18.33 -0.22 0.51
C ILE A 256 18.14 0.49 -0.83
N ASP A 257 19.24 0.85 -1.53
CA ASP A 257 19.17 1.47 -2.85
C ASP A 257 18.46 0.56 -3.87
N HIS A 258 18.82 -0.73 -3.88
CA HIS A 258 18.19 -1.73 -4.73
C HIS A 258 16.70 -1.90 -4.39
N GLN A 259 16.33 -2.02 -3.11
CA GLN A 259 14.94 -2.16 -2.67
C GLN A 259 14.08 -0.94 -3.06
N LEU A 260 14.56 0.28 -2.85
CA LEU A 260 13.83 1.50 -3.24
C LEU A 260 13.72 1.65 -4.76
N THR A 261 14.75 1.24 -5.51
CA THR A 261 14.71 1.25 -6.98
C THR A 261 13.72 0.22 -7.51
N THR A 262 13.69 -0.97 -6.91
CA THR A 262 12.73 -2.03 -7.25
C THR A 262 11.30 -1.60 -6.92
N ALA A 263 11.07 -0.98 -5.76
CA ALA A 263 9.77 -0.43 -5.40
C ALA A 263 9.29 0.62 -6.40
N ALA A 264 10.15 1.59 -6.74
CA ALA A 264 9.83 2.62 -7.73
C ALA A 264 9.50 2.03 -9.11
N ASP A 265 10.25 1.01 -9.55
CA ASP A 265 9.97 0.28 -10.79
C ASP A 265 8.60 -0.41 -10.79
N LEU A 266 8.27 -1.10 -9.71
CA LEU A 266 6.99 -1.78 -9.54
C LEU A 266 5.81 -0.80 -9.55
N TYR A 267 5.92 0.34 -8.86
CA TYR A 267 4.90 1.39 -8.92
C TYR A 267 4.72 1.95 -10.34
N CYS A 268 5.82 2.18 -11.08
CA CYS A 268 5.72 2.65 -12.47
C CYS A 268 5.07 1.61 -13.39
N LYS A 269 5.32 0.31 -13.15
CA LYS A 269 4.64 -0.79 -13.84
C LYS A 269 3.15 -0.82 -13.51
N ALA A 270 2.79 -0.67 -12.23
CA ALA A 270 1.39 -0.59 -11.79
C ALA A 270 0.66 0.60 -12.46
N ALA A 271 1.28 1.78 -12.49
CA ALA A 271 0.76 2.96 -13.18
C ALA A 271 0.47 2.66 -14.66
N GLY A 272 1.36 1.95 -15.34
CA GLY A 272 1.17 1.53 -16.73
C GLY A 272 0.02 0.56 -16.94
N VAL A 273 -0.16 -0.40 -16.02
CA VAL A 273 -1.31 -1.33 -16.05
C VAL A 273 -2.61 -0.55 -15.89
N PHE A 274 -2.71 0.36 -14.92
CA PHE A 274 -3.89 1.20 -14.73
C PHE A 274 -4.14 2.13 -15.93
N GLU A 275 -3.09 2.64 -16.56
CA GLU A 275 -3.20 3.47 -17.76
C GLU A 275 -3.78 2.70 -18.93
N TYR A 276 -3.31 1.48 -19.18
CA TYR A 276 -3.90 0.60 -20.19
C TYR A 276 -5.37 0.27 -19.91
N ILE A 277 -5.75 0.07 -18.63
CA ILE A 277 -7.16 -0.12 -18.27
C ILE A 277 -7.99 1.12 -18.63
N ALA A 278 -7.51 2.31 -18.26
CA ALA A 278 -8.22 3.57 -18.44
C ALA A 278 -8.33 4.00 -19.91
N GLN A 279 -7.27 3.82 -20.70
CA GLN A 279 -7.17 4.32 -22.07
C GLN A 279 -7.63 3.30 -23.11
N ASP A 280 -7.42 2.00 -22.88
CA ASP A 280 -7.74 0.96 -23.87
C ASP A 280 -8.97 0.15 -23.46
N MET A 281 -8.95 -0.45 -22.26
CA MET A 281 -9.95 -1.47 -21.90
C MET A 281 -11.33 -0.88 -21.58
N ILE A 282 -11.40 0.20 -20.79
CA ILE A 282 -12.69 0.83 -20.44
C ILE A 282 -13.39 1.42 -21.68
N PRO A 283 -12.69 2.14 -22.58
CA PRO A 283 -13.32 2.61 -23.84
C PRO A 283 -13.79 1.46 -24.73
N LYS A 284 -12.97 0.41 -24.93
CA LYS A 284 -13.38 -0.79 -25.70
C LYS A 284 -14.65 -1.42 -25.14
N TRP A 285 -14.71 -1.58 -23.82
CA TRP A 285 -15.89 -2.12 -23.16
C TRP A 285 -17.13 -1.22 -23.33
N SER A 286 -16.96 0.10 -23.26
CA SER A 286 -18.05 1.06 -23.48
C SER A 286 -18.60 0.98 -24.90
N ASN A 287 -17.73 0.88 -25.90
CA ASN A 287 -18.14 0.77 -27.31
C ASN A 287 -18.85 -0.55 -27.60
N ASN A 288 -18.39 -1.66 -27.02
CA ASN A 288 -18.99 -2.98 -27.21
C ASN A 288 -20.30 -3.15 -26.42
N SER A 289 -20.45 -2.49 -25.26
CA SER A 289 -21.68 -2.56 -24.45
C SER A 289 -22.88 -1.82 -25.06
N HIS A 290 -22.65 -0.85 -25.95
CA HIS A 290 -23.73 -0.21 -26.71
C HIS A 290 -24.41 -1.17 -27.71
N ILE A 291 -23.76 -2.27 -28.08
CA ILE A 291 -24.34 -3.31 -28.95
C ILE A 291 -25.28 -4.23 -28.15
N THR A 292 -25.12 -4.33 -26.83
CA THR A 292 -25.91 -5.23 -25.94
C THR A 292 -27.03 -4.52 -25.17
N SER A 293 -27.10 -3.18 -25.20
CA SER A 293 -28.01 -2.38 -24.36
C SER A 293 -29.49 -2.35 -24.81
N THR A 294 -29.93 -3.30 -25.63
CA THR A 294 -31.36 -3.58 -25.84
C THR A 294 -31.94 -4.59 -24.83
N ALA A 295 -31.13 -5.18 -23.94
CA ALA A 295 -31.60 -6.12 -22.92
C ALA A 295 -31.52 -5.54 -21.48
N THR A 296 -32.69 -5.24 -20.96
CA THR A 296 -33.08 -4.82 -19.60
C THR A 296 -32.23 -5.40 -18.47
N ALA A 297 -31.57 -4.53 -17.69
CA ALA A 297 -31.04 -4.90 -16.37
C ALA A 297 -32.19 -4.93 -15.35
N ILE A 298 -32.69 -6.12 -15.02
CA ILE A 298 -33.59 -6.33 -13.88
C ILE A 298 -32.71 -6.52 -12.64
N VAL A 299 -32.78 -5.56 -11.72
CA VAL A 299 -32.24 -5.70 -10.36
C VAL A 299 -33.21 -6.57 -9.58
N THR A 300 -32.92 -7.87 -9.44
CA THR A 300 -33.70 -8.75 -8.57
C THR A 300 -33.25 -8.55 -7.13
N THR A 301 -33.97 -7.69 -6.39
CA THR A 301 -33.96 -7.72 -4.93
C THR A 301 -35.05 -8.69 -4.48
N THR A 302 -34.67 -9.90 -4.04
CA THR A 302 -35.59 -10.81 -3.36
C THR A 302 -35.87 -10.30 -1.96
N GLN A 303 -37.04 -9.69 -1.76
CA GLN A 303 -37.70 -9.60 -0.46
C GLN A 303 -39.09 -10.22 -0.60
N ASP A 304 -39.23 -11.44 -0.09
CA ASP A 304 -40.51 -12.04 0.25
C ASP A 304 -41.08 -11.32 1.48
N VAL A 305 -42.10 -10.48 1.31
CA VAL A 305 -43.28 -10.44 2.21
C VAL A 305 -44.44 -9.71 1.55
N ALA A 306 -45.64 -10.22 1.82
CA ALA A 306 -46.92 -9.90 1.19
C ALA A 306 -47.40 -8.44 1.27
N GLY A 307 -48.06 -8.01 0.19
CA GLY A 307 -49.26 -7.15 0.20
C GLY A 307 -49.13 -5.70 0.63
N LEU A 308 -49.14 -4.76 -0.33
CA LEU A 308 -50.18 -3.73 -0.51
C LEU A 308 -49.78 -2.78 -1.66
N ASN A 309 -50.74 -2.52 -2.55
CA ASN A 309 -50.64 -1.66 -3.73
C ASN A 309 -50.47 -0.17 -3.34
N VAL A 310 -49.39 0.48 -3.77
CA VAL A 310 -49.32 1.95 -3.88
C VAL A 310 -48.58 2.33 -5.17
N ASN A 311 -49.34 2.72 -6.19
CA ASN A 311 -48.81 3.34 -7.41
C ASN A 311 -48.24 4.73 -7.08
N LYS A 312 -46.92 4.85 -6.96
CA LYS A 312 -46.21 6.12 -6.99
C LYS A 312 -45.41 6.22 -8.28
N SER A 313 -45.92 7.01 -9.21
CA SER A 313 -45.22 7.41 -10.44
C SER A 313 -43.91 8.12 -10.10
N LEU A 314 -42.77 7.41 -10.23
CA LEU A 314 -41.44 8.01 -10.21
C LEU A 314 -41.03 8.43 -11.63
N SER A 315 -40.66 9.71 -11.76
CA SER A 315 -40.11 10.33 -12.96
C SER A 315 -38.99 9.49 -13.58
N SER A 316 -39.09 9.23 -14.88
CA SER A 316 -38.08 8.56 -15.70
C SER A 316 -36.76 9.34 -15.68
N LYS A 317 -35.83 8.95 -14.80
CA LYS A 317 -34.44 9.43 -14.82
C LYS A 317 -33.73 8.77 -16.00
N LYS A 318 -33.28 9.55 -16.99
CA LYS A 318 -32.37 9.07 -18.05
C LYS A 318 -31.10 8.53 -17.39
N PHE A 319 -30.90 7.20 -17.45
CA PHE A 319 -29.67 6.56 -16.99
C PHE A 319 -28.55 6.84 -17.99
N THR A 320 -27.45 7.45 -17.53
CA THR A 320 -26.18 7.48 -18.28
C THR A 320 -25.49 6.12 -18.14
N PRO A 321 -24.84 5.57 -19.17
CA PRO A 321 -24.18 4.25 -19.14
C PRO A 321 -23.11 4.12 -18.05
N GLU A 322 -22.58 5.24 -17.56
CA GLU A 322 -21.62 5.30 -16.45
C GLU A 322 -22.22 4.91 -15.08
N SER A 323 -23.54 5.01 -14.91
CA SER A 323 -24.25 4.74 -13.64
C SER A 323 -24.45 3.25 -13.34
N ILE A 324 -24.12 2.35 -14.26
CA ILE A 324 -24.30 0.90 -14.12
C ILE A 324 -22.98 0.21 -13.70
N ARG A 325 -21.86 0.93 -13.78
CA ARG A 325 -20.52 0.39 -13.53
C ARG A 325 -20.14 0.53 -12.06
N PRO A 326 -19.57 -0.52 -11.43
CA PRO A 326 -18.91 -0.40 -10.13
C PRO A 326 -17.96 0.78 -10.09
N VAL A 327 -17.87 1.45 -8.94
CA VAL A 327 -17.00 2.60 -8.78
C VAL A 327 -15.53 2.25 -9.00
N ASP A 328 -15.11 1.01 -8.71
CA ASP A 328 -13.74 0.50 -8.90
C ASP A 328 -13.25 0.57 -10.35
N ILE A 329 -14.15 0.54 -11.33
CA ILE A 329 -13.82 0.54 -12.77
C ILE A 329 -14.24 1.83 -13.47
N GLN A 330 -14.66 2.85 -12.73
CA GLN A 330 -14.87 4.18 -13.30
C GLN A 330 -13.52 4.77 -13.73
N THR A 331 -13.50 5.41 -14.90
CA THR A 331 -12.27 6.00 -15.46
C THR A 331 -11.61 6.99 -14.50
N SER A 332 -12.40 7.77 -13.75
CA SER A 332 -11.92 8.69 -12.72
C SER A 332 -11.18 7.98 -11.59
N VAL A 333 -11.72 6.85 -11.10
CA VAL A 333 -11.12 6.06 -10.02
C VAL A 333 -9.87 5.35 -10.51
N VAL A 334 -9.89 4.69 -11.66
CA VAL A 334 -8.69 4.06 -12.24
C VAL A 334 -7.62 5.11 -12.54
N SER A 335 -8.01 6.29 -13.04
CA SER A 335 -7.07 7.40 -13.23
C SER A 335 -6.47 7.90 -11.93
N ALA A 336 -7.23 7.88 -10.83
CA ALA A 336 -6.70 8.22 -9.51
C ALA A 336 -5.65 7.19 -9.05
N HIS A 337 -5.80 5.91 -9.40
CA HIS A 337 -4.79 4.87 -9.13
C HIS A 337 -3.50 5.10 -9.92
N ILE A 338 -3.57 5.58 -11.17
CA ILE A 338 -2.38 5.97 -11.95
C ILE A 338 -1.59 7.05 -11.21
N ARG A 339 -2.29 8.11 -10.77
CA ARG A 339 -1.69 9.24 -10.05
C ARG A 339 -1.10 8.83 -8.71
N LEU A 340 -1.82 7.97 -7.98
CA LEU A 340 -1.34 7.41 -6.71
C LEU A 340 -0.06 6.57 -6.90
N ALA A 341 -0.03 5.69 -7.90
CA ALA A 341 1.14 4.88 -8.22
C ALA A 341 2.37 5.75 -8.58
N LEU A 342 2.19 6.81 -9.36
CA LEU A 342 3.28 7.74 -9.67
C LEU A 342 3.76 8.51 -8.45
N ALA A 343 2.85 8.97 -7.59
CA ALA A 343 3.21 9.64 -6.35
C ALA A 343 4.07 8.75 -5.43
N GLU A 344 3.67 7.49 -5.26
CA GLU A 344 4.40 6.51 -4.46
C GLU A 344 5.77 6.18 -5.09
N ALA A 345 5.84 6.05 -6.42
CA ALA A 345 7.10 5.89 -7.14
C ALA A 345 8.05 7.06 -6.92
N HIS A 346 7.56 8.29 -7.06
CA HIS A 346 8.34 9.50 -6.80
C HIS A 346 8.81 9.54 -5.35
N SER A 347 7.97 9.16 -4.38
CA SER A 347 8.34 9.13 -2.97
C SER A 347 9.53 8.19 -2.67
N CYS A 348 9.61 7.04 -3.35
CA CYS A 348 10.76 6.14 -3.25
C CYS A 348 12.05 6.79 -3.78
N THR A 349 11.96 7.52 -4.90
CA THR A 349 13.14 8.22 -5.47
C THR A 349 13.61 9.36 -4.57
N VAL A 350 12.68 10.11 -3.98
CA VAL A 350 12.97 11.17 -3.01
C VAL A 350 13.68 10.57 -1.80
N ARG A 351 13.15 9.47 -1.26
CA ARG A 351 13.75 8.77 -0.12
C ARG A 351 15.15 8.26 -0.43
N LYS A 352 15.35 7.65 -1.61
CA LYS A 352 16.66 7.20 -2.09
C LYS A 352 17.65 8.36 -2.19
N ALA A 353 17.24 9.49 -2.78
CA ALA A 353 18.07 10.69 -2.88
C ALA A 353 18.40 11.28 -1.50
N ALA A 354 17.45 11.28 -0.57
CA ALA A 354 17.64 11.76 0.79
C ALA A 354 18.65 10.90 1.57
N ILE A 355 18.58 9.57 1.47
CA ILE A 355 19.53 8.66 2.11
C ILE A 355 20.95 8.85 1.55
N LYS A 356 21.09 9.01 0.22
CA LYS A 356 22.39 9.31 -0.39
C LYS A 356 22.95 10.65 0.06
N ALA A 357 22.10 11.68 0.15
CA ALA A 357 22.49 13.00 0.64
C ALA A 357 22.96 12.94 2.11
N ALA A 358 22.26 12.16 2.93
CA ALA A 358 22.60 11.90 4.33
C ALA A 358 24.00 11.32 4.46
N ARG A 359 24.28 10.24 3.72
CA ARG A 359 25.57 9.54 3.72
C ARG A 359 26.71 10.45 3.24
N ALA A 360 26.48 11.19 2.16
CA ALA A 360 27.48 12.13 1.65
C ALA A 360 27.80 13.25 2.66
N SER A 361 26.81 13.66 3.45
CA SER A 361 27.00 14.64 4.53
C SER A 361 27.81 14.08 5.69
N ALA A 362 27.52 12.85 6.13
CA ALA A 362 28.25 12.17 7.20
C ALA A 362 29.74 12.00 6.85
N ILE A 363 30.04 11.55 5.62
CA ILE A 363 31.42 11.42 5.12
C ILE A 363 32.16 12.76 5.13
N ARG A 364 31.52 13.86 4.70
CA ARG A 364 32.13 15.19 4.73
C ARG A 364 32.46 15.65 6.15
N GLN A 365 31.59 15.38 7.13
CA GLN A 365 31.84 15.73 8.53
C GLN A 365 33.05 14.96 9.08
N LEU A 366 33.14 13.65 8.80
CA LEU A 366 34.30 12.84 9.20
C LEU A 366 35.61 13.38 8.59
N ILE A 367 35.63 13.69 7.29
CA ILE A 367 36.79 14.27 6.61
C ILE A 367 37.18 15.62 7.22
N SER A 368 36.20 16.47 7.59
CA SER A 368 36.48 17.77 8.21
C SER A 368 37.06 17.67 9.63
N SER A 369 36.79 16.56 10.34
CA SER A 369 37.27 16.32 11.70
C SER A 369 38.66 15.67 11.78
N GLY A 370 39.17 15.10 10.69
CA GLY A 370 40.52 14.56 10.57
C GLY A 370 41.38 15.43 9.63
N SER A 371 42.23 16.29 10.19
CA SER A 371 42.98 17.32 9.45
C SER A 371 43.76 16.85 8.20
N SER A 372 43.70 17.71 7.17
CA SER A 372 44.66 17.99 6.07
C SER A 372 44.65 17.16 4.76
N THR A 373 44.51 17.91 3.67
CA THR A 373 44.98 17.67 2.28
C THR A 373 44.52 16.40 1.56
N VAL A 374 43.26 16.36 1.13
CA VAL A 374 42.87 15.60 -0.06
C VAL A 374 41.94 16.46 -0.92
N ALA A 375 42.24 16.48 -2.23
CA ALA A 375 41.60 17.32 -3.23
C ALA A 375 40.07 17.34 -3.11
N SER A 376 39.52 18.54 -3.31
CA SER A 376 38.09 18.82 -3.44
C SER A 376 37.49 18.02 -4.60
N GLY A 377 37.18 16.76 -4.36
CA GLY A 377 36.24 16.00 -5.18
C GLY A 377 34.86 16.53 -4.87
N THR A 378 34.28 17.30 -5.79
CA THR A 378 32.92 17.83 -5.71
C THR A 378 31.92 16.66 -5.70
N THR A 379 31.72 16.03 -4.55
CA THR A 379 30.55 15.17 -4.35
C THR A 379 29.33 16.08 -4.39
N PRO A 380 28.40 15.88 -5.34
CA PRO A 380 27.28 16.79 -5.50
C PRO A 380 26.46 16.82 -4.21
N LYS A 381 26.37 18.00 -3.59
CA LYS A 381 25.47 18.23 -2.45
C LYS A 381 24.05 18.19 -3.00
N THR A 382 23.33 17.09 -2.76
CA THR A 382 21.88 17.09 -3.00
C THR A 382 21.26 18.11 -2.05
N SER A 383 20.90 19.28 -2.58
CA SER A 383 20.34 20.38 -1.79
C SER A 383 18.98 19.97 -1.22
N TYR A 384 18.73 20.33 0.05
CA TYR A 384 17.42 20.14 0.69
C TYR A 384 16.30 20.81 -0.10
N VAL A 385 16.57 21.95 -0.74
CA VAL A 385 15.64 22.61 -1.68
C VAL A 385 15.27 21.72 -2.86
N LEU A 386 16.20 20.92 -3.41
CA LEU A 386 15.88 19.99 -4.49
C LEU A 386 14.98 18.87 -3.98
N LEU A 387 15.32 18.27 -2.84
CA LEU A 387 14.47 17.24 -2.21
C LEU A 387 13.06 17.79 -1.89
N ALA A 388 12.96 19.04 -1.44
CA ALA A 388 11.69 19.70 -1.18
C ALA A 388 10.86 19.83 -2.45
N LYS A 389 11.43 20.31 -3.56
CA LYS A 389 10.75 20.38 -4.87
C LYS A 389 10.25 19.03 -5.36
N LEU A 390 11.05 17.98 -5.20
CA LEU A 390 10.64 16.63 -5.56
C LEU A 390 9.50 16.12 -4.67
N THR A 391 9.55 16.42 -3.37
CA THR A 391 8.48 16.05 -2.40
C THR A 391 7.18 16.81 -2.69
N ILE A 392 7.27 18.05 -3.16
CA ILE A 392 6.09 18.81 -3.61
C ILE A 392 5.49 18.18 -4.86
N GLY A 393 6.30 17.64 -5.78
CA GLY A 393 5.82 16.86 -6.93
C GLY A 393 4.97 15.66 -6.48
N VAL A 394 5.44 14.91 -5.47
CA VAL A 394 4.66 13.81 -4.86
C VAL A 394 3.31 14.32 -4.34
N LYS A 395 3.31 15.43 -3.59
CA LYS A 395 2.09 16.06 -3.07
C LYS A 395 1.13 16.47 -4.18
N GLU A 396 1.62 17.03 -5.27
CA GLU A 396 0.81 17.44 -6.43
C GLU A 396 0.17 16.23 -7.13
N GLU A 397 0.86 15.09 -7.25
CA GLU A 397 0.26 13.86 -7.78
C GLU A 397 -0.86 13.32 -6.87
N TYR A 398 -0.69 13.35 -5.54
CA TYR A 398 -1.79 13.04 -4.60
C TYR A 398 -2.96 14.02 -4.72
N GLU A 399 -2.70 15.31 -4.98
CA GLU A 399 -3.76 16.29 -5.23
C GLU A 399 -4.52 16.01 -6.53
N ARG A 400 -3.83 15.64 -7.60
CA ARG A 400 -4.44 15.20 -8.86
C ARG A 400 -5.31 13.96 -8.63
N ALA A 401 -4.80 12.96 -7.90
CA ALA A 401 -5.56 11.77 -7.51
C ALA A 401 -6.83 12.14 -6.72
N TYR A 402 -6.70 13.02 -5.72
CA TYR A 402 -7.83 13.47 -4.91
C TYR A 402 -8.88 14.26 -5.72
N GLY A 403 -8.45 15.08 -6.67
CA GLY A 403 -9.32 15.80 -7.59
C GLY A 403 -10.13 14.86 -8.47
N LEU A 404 -9.51 13.79 -8.97
CA LEU A 404 -10.19 12.74 -9.74
C LEU A 404 -11.22 12.00 -8.89
N LEU A 405 -10.89 11.65 -7.65
CA LEU A 405 -11.86 11.02 -6.74
C LEU A 405 -13.06 11.94 -6.46
N LYS A 406 -12.83 13.26 -6.32
CA LYS A 406 -13.89 14.26 -6.13
C LYS A 406 -14.84 14.41 -7.33
N SER A 407 -14.41 14.03 -8.53
CA SER A 407 -15.24 14.10 -9.74
C SER A 407 -16.30 12.99 -9.82
N VAL A 408 -16.21 11.96 -8.96
CA VAL A 408 -17.20 10.87 -8.90
C VAL A 408 -18.53 11.40 -8.37
N LYS A 409 -19.63 11.05 -9.06
CA LYS A 409 -20.99 11.52 -8.76
C LYS A 409 -21.38 11.27 -7.30
N ASP A 410 -21.17 10.04 -6.83
CA ASP A 410 -21.49 9.62 -5.47
C ASP A 410 -20.22 9.24 -4.71
N LEU A 411 -19.57 10.21 -4.06
CA LEU A 411 -18.34 10.00 -3.28
C LEU A 411 -18.47 8.97 -2.16
N ASN A 412 -19.70 8.73 -1.70
CA ASN A 412 -19.99 7.74 -0.67
C ASN A 412 -19.90 6.32 -1.20
N GLU A 413 -19.85 6.10 -2.51
CA GLU A 413 -19.56 4.80 -3.11
C GLU A 413 -18.08 4.45 -2.96
N ILE A 414 -17.17 5.40 -2.75
CA ILE A 414 -15.75 5.13 -2.57
C ILE A 414 -15.47 4.92 -1.07
N SER A 415 -14.72 3.86 -0.75
CA SER A 415 -14.22 3.53 0.58
C SER A 415 -13.72 4.77 1.30
N SER A 416 -14.21 4.97 2.53
CA SER A 416 -13.79 6.08 3.36
C SER A 416 -12.30 6.06 3.65
N ASP A 417 -11.71 4.87 3.72
CA ASP A 417 -10.31 4.67 4.10
C ASP A 417 -9.40 5.04 2.94
N PHE A 418 -9.75 4.63 1.71
CA PHE A 418 -9.04 5.02 0.50
C PHE A 418 -9.11 6.54 0.28
N ARG A 419 -10.31 7.14 0.41
CA ARG A 419 -10.47 8.59 0.30
C ARG A 419 -9.69 9.36 1.37
N ALA A 420 -9.71 8.86 2.61
CA ALA A 420 -8.96 9.46 3.70
C ALA A 420 -7.45 9.36 3.43
N HIS A 421 -6.96 8.20 2.99
CA HIS A 421 -5.54 8.01 2.66
C HIS A 421 -5.06 9.03 1.63
N VAL A 422 -5.72 9.14 0.47
CA VAL A 422 -5.31 10.08 -0.59
C VAL A 422 -5.41 11.54 -0.13
N LYS A 423 -6.47 11.87 0.64
CA LYS A 423 -6.66 13.21 1.20
C LYS A 423 -5.58 13.58 2.23
N ASP A 424 -5.22 12.66 3.10
CA ASP A 424 -4.31 12.91 4.22
C ASP A 424 -2.84 12.83 3.74
N ALA A 425 -2.55 12.02 2.71
CA ALA A 425 -1.23 11.88 2.11
C ALA A 425 -0.71 13.19 1.49
N LYS A 426 -1.57 13.99 0.84
CA LYS A 426 -1.14 15.30 0.31
C LYS A 426 -0.65 16.24 1.43
N VAL A 427 -1.32 16.22 2.59
CA VAL A 427 -0.96 17.04 3.76
C VAL A 427 0.34 16.51 4.37
N TYR A 428 0.49 15.19 4.41
CA TYR A 428 1.72 14.54 4.88
C TYR A 428 2.95 14.94 4.04
N TYR A 429 2.86 14.86 2.71
CA TYR A 429 3.97 15.23 1.84
C TYR A 429 4.20 16.75 1.77
N GLU A 430 3.17 17.58 1.93
CA GLU A 430 3.35 19.02 2.14
C GLU A 430 4.16 19.32 3.40
N ALA A 431 3.84 18.67 4.51
CA ALA A 431 4.58 18.80 5.76
C ALA A 431 6.03 18.28 5.64
N LEU A 432 6.26 17.17 4.92
CA LEU A 432 7.63 16.70 4.63
C LEU A 432 8.43 17.70 3.80
N ALA A 433 7.81 18.33 2.79
CA ALA A 433 8.46 19.37 2.01
C ALA A 433 8.80 20.60 2.86
N GLN A 434 7.89 21.02 3.75
CA GLN A 434 8.15 22.09 4.72
C GLN A 434 9.32 21.73 5.65
N THR A 435 9.41 20.49 6.14
CA THR A 435 10.58 20.04 6.93
C THR A 435 11.88 20.19 6.15
N LEU A 436 11.91 19.80 4.88
CA LEU A 436 13.10 19.94 4.03
C LEU A 436 13.46 21.40 3.78
N LEU A 437 12.49 22.28 3.51
CA LEU A 437 12.73 23.72 3.37
C LEU A 437 13.21 24.36 4.68
N GLY A 438 12.73 23.87 5.82
CA GLY A 438 13.22 24.29 7.13
C GLY A 438 14.69 23.89 7.36
N MET A 439 15.07 22.68 6.94
CA MET A 439 16.47 22.23 6.98
C MET A 439 17.37 23.04 6.01
N ASP A 440 16.86 23.37 4.82
CA ASP A 440 17.57 24.22 3.85
C ASP A 440 17.81 25.63 4.42
N ALA A 441 16.77 26.24 5.02
CA ALA A 441 16.88 27.54 5.67
C ALA A 441 17.86 27.51 6.86
N TYR A 442 17.88 26.41 7.63
CA TYR A 442 18.84 26.22 8.70
C TYR A 442 20.29 26.14 8.18
N GLU A 443 20.53 25.38 7.10
CA GLU A 443 21.87 25.34 6.47
C GLU A 443 22.29 26.70 5.92
N ALA A 444 21.34 27.53 5.49
CA ALA A 444 21.55 28.91 5.07
C ALA A 444 21.65 29.90 6.24
N GLN A 445 21.67 29.42 7.50
CA GLN A 445 21.72 30.24 8.72
C GLN A 445 20.56 31.24 8.85
N HIS A 446 19.37 30.89 8.34
CA HIS A 446 18.13 31.64 8.50
C HIS A 446 17.22 30.93 9.51
N TYR A 447 17.51 31.09 10.79
CA TYR A 447 16.88 30.33 11.87
C TYR A 447 15.39 30.66 12.04
N GLY A 448 14.98 31.91 11.86
CA GLY A 448 13.58 32.32 11.98
C GLY A 448 12.71 31.63 10.92
N LYS A 449 13.21 31.57 9.67
CA LYS A 449 12.55 30.86 8.56
C LYS A 449 12.56 29.34 8.77
N ALA A 450 13.64 28.78 9.28
CA ALA A 450 13.75 27.36 9.59
C ALA A 450 12.72 26.92 10.64
N ILE A 451 12.63 27.65 11.76
CA ILE A 451 11.66 27.41 12.83
C ILE A 451 10.23 27.55 12.30
N GLY A 452 9.96 28.57 11.47
CA GLY A 452 8.66 28.80 10.87
C GLY A 452 8.16 27.59 10.07
N PHE A 453 8.97 27.11 9.12
CA PHE A 453 8.60 25.93 8.31
C PHE A 453 8.46 24.66 9.15
N LEU A 454 9.39 24.39 10.06
CA LEU A 454 9.33 23.21 10.92
C LEU A 454 8.12 23.24 11.86
N SER A 455 7.70 24.43 12.30
CA SER A 455 6.49 24.59 13.13
C SER A 455 5.21 24.28 12.36
N LEU A 456 5.13 24.67 11.07
CA LEU A 456 4.01 24.28 10.19
C LEU A 456 3.98 22.76 9.97
N ALA A 457 5.12 22.17 9.66
CA ALA A 457 5.24 20.73 9.44
C ALA A 457 4.84 19.96 10.70
N ARG A 458 5.37 20.35 11.86
CA ARG A 458 5.06 19.77 13.17
C ARG A 458 3.55 19.81 13.47
N THR A 459 2.90 20.93 13.22
CA THR A 459 1.45 21.08 13.45
C THR A 459 0.64 20.13 12.56
N SER A 460 1.04 20.02 11.29
CA SER A 460 0.42 19.12 10.32
C SER A 460 0.60 17.65 10.71
N PHE A 461 1.80 17.24 11.10
CA PHE A 461 2.06 15.87 11.59
C PHE A 461 1.31 15.55 12.89
N ALA A 462 1.20 16.51 13.81
CA ALA A 462 0.43 16.34 15.04
C ALA A 462 -1.06 16.12 14.76
N ALA A 463 -1.62 16.84 13.79
CA ALA A 463 -3.01 16.66 13.38
C ALA A 463 -3.22 15.30 12.69
N LEU A 464 -2.34 14.94 11.75
CA LEU A 464 -2.42 13.67 11.01
C LEU A 464 -2.26 12.45 11.91
N SER A 465 -1.32 12.49 12.86
CA SER A 465 -1.08 11.36 13.79
C SER A 465 -2.29 11.03 14.68
N LYS A 466 -3.17 12.00 14.93
CA LYS A 466 -4.37 11.82 15.78
C LYS A 466 -5.66 11.62 15.00
N ALA A 467 -5.79 12.27 13.83
CA ALA A 467 -7.05 12.36 13.10
C ALA A 467 -7.11 11.50 11.81
N SER A 468 -5.98 11.03 11.30
CA SER A 468 -5.94 10.21 10.07
C SER A 468 -6.64 8.87 10.28
N LYS A 469 -7.51 8.49 9.35
CA LYS A 469 -8.10 7.14 9.31
C LYS A 469 -7.14 6.10 8.74
N SER A 470 -6.15 6.54 7.95
CA SER A 470 -5.12 5.64 7.42
C SER A 470 -4.07 5.37 8.50
N HIS A 471 -3.98 4.12 8.93
CA HIS A 471 -3.01 3.68 9.95
C HIS A 471 -1.56 3.98 9.54
N THR A 472 -1.21 3.67 8.29
CA THR A 472 0.13 3.92 7.72
C THR A 472 0.54 5.39 7.82
N ILE A 473 -0.37 6.32 7.48
CA ILE A 473 -0.14 7.76 7.56
C ILE A 473 -0.07 8.21 9.02
N ALA A 474 -0.96 7.73 9.88
CA ALA A 474 -0.96 8.11 11.29
C ALA A 474 0.36 7.72 11.98
N GLN A 475 0.85 6.50 11.72
CA GLN A 475 2.13 6.00 12.25
C GLN A 475 3.33 6.78 11.67
N ALA A 476 3.35 7.00 10.35
CA ALA A 476 4.41 7.78 9.70
C ALA A 476 4.43 9.25 10.18
N ALA A 477 3.26 9.86 10.36
CA ALA A 477 3.13 11.21 10.89
C ALA A 477 3.56 11.30 12.35
N ALA A 478 3.25 10.30 13.18
CA ALA A 478 3.72 10.27 14.57
C ALA A 478 5.25 10.20 14.65
N PHE A 479 5.88 9.43 13.76
CA PHE A 479 7.34 9.37 13.64
C PHE A 479 7.93 10.73 13.21
N GLU A 480 7.44 11.31 12.11
CA GLU A 480 7.96 12.59 11.60
C GLU A 480 7.64 13.78 12.52
N TYR A 481 6.56 13.71 13.30
CA TYR A 481 6.24 14.67 14.35
C TYR A 481 7.34 14.73 15.40
N ARG A 482 7.80 13.58 15.90
CA ARG A 482 8.86 13.50 16.92
C ARG A 482 10.13 14.18 16.42
N LEU A 483 10.58 13.82 15.22
CA LEU A 483 11.77 14.38 14.59
C LEU A 483 11.64 15.90 14.36
N SER A 484 10.48 16.34 13.86
CA SER A 484 10.24 17.77 13.60
C SER A 484 10.18 18.57 14.91
N ASN A 485 9.58 18.01 15.96
CA ASN A 485 9.48 18.66 17.26
C ASN A 485 10.85 18.84 17.93
N GLU A 486 11.71 17.82 17.88
CA GLU A 486 13.08 17.93 18.38
C GLU A 486 13.87 19.03 17.67
N LYS A 487 13.74 19.13 16.34
CA LYS A 487 14.41 20.17 15.54
C LYS A 487 13.91 21.57 15.86
N VAL A 488 12.59 21.75 16.02
CA VAL A 488 12.03 23.05 16.44
C VAL A 488 12.62 23.47 17.78
N ILE A 489 12.66 22.58 18.78
CA ILE A 489 13.22 22.88 20.11
C ILE A 489 14.70 23.26 20.00
N ALA A 490 15.49 22.50 19.24
CA ALA A 490 16.91 22.77 19.06
C ALA A 490 17.16 24.12 18.36
N PHE A 491 16.45 24.41 17.28
CA PHE A 491 16.64 25.62 16.50
C PHE A 491 16.11 26.85 17.24
N GLN A 492 15.00 26.72 17.97
CA GLN A 492 14.48 27.78 18.84
C GLN A 492 15.49 28.17 19.90
N LYS A 493 16.15 27.20 20.56
CA LYS A 493 17.18 27.48 21.56
C LYS A 493 18.33 28.30 20.97
N ILE A 494 18.77 27.99 19.76
CA ILE A 494 19.82 28.75 19.07
C ILE A 494 19.31 30.15 18.72
N ASN A 495 18.09 30.25 18.21
CA ASN A 495 17.52 31.54 17.84
C ASN A 495 17.33 32.49 19.02
N ASP A 496 16.85 31.97 20.15
CA ASP A 496 16.60 32.76 21.35
C ASP A 496 17.87 33.16 22.11
N SER A 497 19.02 32.55 21.79
CA SER A 497 20.29 32.82 22.47
C SER A 497 21.33 33.51 21.61
N VAL A 498 21.29 33.33 20.28
CA VAL A 498 22.34 33.79 19.36
C VAL A 498 21.81 34.72 18.29
N THR A 499 20.80 34.30 17.51
CA THR A 499 20.47 34.99 16.25
C THR A 499 19.30 35.96 16.34
N PHE A 500 18.36 35.75 17.27
CA PHE A 500 17.22 36.61 17.55
C PHE A 500 16.39 36.98 16.30
N GLU A 501 16.30 36.07 15.32
CA GLU A 501 15.54 36.32 14.09
C GLU A 501 14.04 36.26 14.35
N GLN A 502 13.28 37.13 13.66
CA GLN A 502 11.83 37.09 13.65
C GLN A 502 11.32 35.87 12.89
N ILE A 503 10.34 35.17 13.46
CA ILE A 503 9.73 33.99 12.84
C ILE A 503 8.67 34.45 11.83
N PRO A 504 8.80 34.13 10.53
CA PRO A 504 7.80 34.51 9.53
C PRO A 504 6.43 33.88 9.81
N THR A 505 5.37 34.58 9.42
CA THR A 505 4.00 34.08 9.52
C THR A 505 3.72 32.95 8.52
N GLN A 506 2.68 32.14 8.78
CA GLN A 506 2.28 31.06 7.87
C GLN A 506 2.04 31.54 6.44
N ALA A 507 1.38 32.69 6.25
CA ALA A 507 1.11 33.23 4.92
C ALA A 507 2.39 33.59 4.15
N GLN A 508 3.37 34.17 4.83
CA GLN A 508 4.66 34.51 4.24
C GLN A 508 5.46 33.26 3.82
N LEU A 509 5.39 32.20 4.63
CA LEU A 509 6.06 30.92 4.34
C LEU A 509 5.41 30.19 3.15
N LEU A 510 4.08 30.19 3.08
CA LEU A 510 3.35 29.58 1.96
C LEU A 510 3.61 30.34 0.64
N ALA A 511 3.80 31.66 0.69
CA ALA A 511 4.10 32.47 -0.50
C ALA A 511 5.46 32.16 -1.14
N VAL A 512 6.39 31.56 -0.40
CA VAL A 512 7.74 31.20 -0.89
C VAL A 512 7.88 29.69 -1.17
N MET A 513 6.79 28.93 -1.14
CA MET A 513 6.79 27.51 -1.48
C MET A 513 7.13 27.32 -2.96
N PRO A 514 8.12 26.48 -3.31
CA PRO A 514 8.46 26.23 -4.70
C PRO A 514 7.44 25.28 -5.36
N SER A 515 7.44 25.24 -6.69
CA SER A 515 6.66 24.27 -7.46
C SER A 515 7.27 22.86 -7.43
N GLY A 516 6.40 21.86 -7.59
CA GLY A 516 6.80 20.46 -7.68
C GLY A 516 7.66 20.17 -8.91
N ARG A 517 8.42 19.07 -8.82
CA ARG A 517 9.15 18.50 -9.97
C ARG A 517 8.96 16.99 -10.00
N ASP A 518 8.39 16.49 -11.09
CA ASP A 518 8.20 15.06 -11.34
C ASP A 518 9.47 14.43 -11.92
N LEU A 519 9.72 13.17 -11.57
CA LEU A 519 10.93 12.43 -12.00
C LEU A 519 10.63 11.18 -12.83
N LEU A 520 9.53 10.50 -12.51
CA LEU A 520 9.17 9.24 -13.14
C LEU A 520 7.87 9.39 -13.91
N SER A 521 7.76 8.64 -15.00
CA SER A 521 6.54 8.47 -15.77
C SER A 521 6.03 7.04 -15.66
N SER A 522 4.78 6.81 -16.07
CA SER A 522 4.25 5.46 -16.19
C SER A 522 5.09 4.63 -17.16
N LYS A 523 5.26 3.34 -16.85
CA LYS A 523 5.88 2.39 -17.79
C LYS A 523 4.80 1.77 -18.63
N LYS A 524 4.75 2.11 -19.92
CA LYS A 524 3.73 1.60 -20.85
C LYS A 524 3.58 0.09 -20.69
N TYR A 525 2.39 -0.34 -20.29
CA TYR A 525 2.07 -1.75 -20.20
C TYR A 525 1.90 -2.32 -21.61
N MET A 526 2.60 -3.42 -21.90
CA MET A 526 2.42 -4.19 -23.11
C MET A 526 1.67 -5.47 -22.75
N PRO A 527 0.39 -5.62 -23.15
CA PRO A 527 -0.34 -6.85 -22.87
C PRO A 527 0.38 -8.03 -23.54
N PRO A 528 0.45 -9.20 -22.87
CA PRO A 528 1.06 -10.37 -23.47
C PRO A 528 0.24 -10.82 -24.68
N ARG A 529 0.92 -11.50 -25.62
CA ARG A 529 0.24 -12.02 -26.80
C ARG A 529 -0.84 -13.04 -26.39
N PRO A 530 -2.02 -13.02 -27.04
CA PRO A 530 -3.01 -14.06 -26.86
C PRO A 530 -2.42 -15.45 -27.07
N ASN A 531 -2.81 -16.42 -26.25
CA ASN A 531 -2.27 -17.79 -26.37
C ASN A 531 -2.92 -18.60 -27.52
N PHE A 532 -4.04 -18.12 -28.05
CA PHE A 532 -4.79 -18.77 -29.13
C PHE A 532 -5.61 -17.76 -29.94
N GLY A 533 -6.15 -18.20 -31.07
CA GLY A 533 -6.92 -17.38 -32.02
C GLY A 533 -6.05 -16.70 -33.08
N ILE A 534 -6.66 -15.97 -34.00
CA ILE A 534 -5.95 -15.28 -35.10
C ILE A 534 -4.98 -14.24 -34.55
N ALA A 535 -5.35 -13.60 -33.43
CA ALA A 535 -4.48 -12.65 -32.74
C ALA A 535 -3.19 -13.28 -32.18
N ALA A 536 -3.13 -14.59 -31.99
CA ALA A 536 -1.91 -15.32 -31.61
C ALA A 536 -0.98 -15.54 -32.81
N THR A 537 -1.52 -15.81 -34.01
CA THR A 537 -0.76 -16.15 -35.23
C THR A 537 -0.36 -14.94 -36.06
N ALA A 538 -1.06 -13.81 -35.93
CA ALA A 538 -0.77 -12.57 -36.66
C ALA A 538 0.63 -11.98 -36.38
N GLY A 539 1.33 -12.44 -35.33
CA GLY A 539 2.70 -12.02 -35.00
C GLY A 539 3.82 -12.88 -35.61
N GLU A 540 3.52 -13.98 -36.31
CA GLU A 540 4.52 -14.91 -36.86
C GLU A 540 4.91 -14.60 -38.32
N GLY A 541 4.21 -13.69 -39.01
CA GLY A 541 4.47 -13.32 -40.40
C GLY A 541 5.68 -12.42 -40.66
N GLY A 542 6.50 -12.10 -39.65
CA GLY A 542 7.63 -11.17 -39.82
C GLY A 542 8.61 -11.19 -38.65
N GLN A 543 9.50 -12.19 -38.63
CA GLN A 543 10.76 -12.35 -37.85
C GLN A 543 10.89 -13.74 -37.20
N GLY A 544 10.65 -14.81 -37.98
CA GLY A 544 11.08 -16.15 -37.58
C GLY A 544 12.56 -16.35 -37.89
N GLY A 545 13.45 -16.18 -36.91
CA GLY A 545 14.83 -16.66 -37.05
C GLY A 545 15.90 -16.05 -36.13
N ALA A 546 15.69 -14.87 -35.55
CA ALA A 546 16.76 -14.17 -34.81
C ALA A 546 16.48 -13.88 -33.32
N ASP A 547 15.22 -13.88 -32.88
CA ASP A 547 14.84 -13.36 -31.54
C ASP A 547 14.95 -14.40 -30.40
N GLU A 548 14.87 -15.69 -30.70
CA GLU A 548 15.01 -16.77 -29.70
C GLU A 548 16.45 -16.81 -29.12
N SER A 549 17.45 -16.58 -29.98
CA SER A 549 18.87 -16.52 -29.61
C SER A 549 19.18 -15.26 -28.79
N VAL A 550 18.51 -14.15 -29.07
CA VAL A 550 18.67 -12.87 -28.36
C VAL A 550 18.00 -12.92 -26.98
N LYS A 551 16.83 -13.57 -26.83
CA LYS A 551 16.20 -13.80 -25.53
C LYS A 551 17.02 -14.74 -24.64
N LYS A 552 17.66 -15.76 -25.22
CA LYS A 552 18.55 -16.67 -24.48
C LYS A 552 19.86 -15.97 -24.08
N LEU A 553 20.39 -15.04 -24.89
CA LEU A 553 21.53 -14.20 -24.52
C LEU A 553 21.18 -13.16 -23.44
N ALA A 554 20.00 -12.54 -23.51
CA ALA A 554 19.55 -11.55 -22.53
C ALA A 554 19.34 -12.16 -21.14
N TYR A 555 18.84 -13.39 -21.06
CA TYR A 555 18.71 -14.12 -19.79
C TYR A 555 20.06 -14.57 -19.21
N ALA A 556 21.03 -14.90 -20.06
CA ALA A 556 22.38 -15.31 -19.62
C ALA A 556 23.26 -14.14 -19.15
N LEU A 557 23.00 -12.91 -19.62
CA LEU A 557 23.74 -11.71 -19.23
C LEU A 557 23.23 -11.03 -17.95
N GLN A 558 22.09 -11.46 -17.40
CA GLN A 558 21.52 -10.88 -16.19
C GLN A 558 22.03 -11.54 -14.88
N GLY A 559 22.91 -12.53 -15.00
CA GLY A 559 23.48 -13.30 -13.89
C GLY A 559 24.96 -13.02 -13.59
N ALA A 560 25.59 -12.03 -14.20
CA ALA A 560 26.99 -11.72 -13.93
C ALA A 560 27.29 -10.23 -14.03
N TYR A 561 27.22 -9.52 -12.90
CA TYR A 561 28.13 -8.39 -12.64
C TYR A 561 28.51 -8.40 -11.16
N PHE A 562 29.82 -8.46 -10.96
CA PHE A 562 30.57 -8.16 -9.74
C PHE A 562 30.33 -6.72 -9.26
#